data_AF-A0A397BG08-F1
#
_entry.id   AF-A0A397BG08-F1
#
_cell.length_a   1.000
_cell.length_b   1.000
_cell.length_c   1.000
_cell.angle_alpha   90.00
_cell.angle_beta   90.00
_cell.angle_gamma   90.00
#
_symmetry.space_group_name_H-M   'P 1'
#
loop_
_entity.id
_entity.type
_entity.pdbx_description
1 polymer ?
#
loop_
_entity_poly.entity_id
_entity_poly.type
_entity_poly.pdbx_seq_one_letter_code
_entity_poly.pdbx_strand_id
1 'polypeptide(L)'
;MTQLERSVVRENLSLLGKHPITNKHIFTRLDVKTHNLTAVDVLKDFPYLQDVDVANNQIESLAALAHLPFLISLNAENNHLTTLLG
;
A
#
# COMPACT_ATOMS: atom_id res chain seq x y z
N MET A 1 -6.25 7.41 -15.66
CA MET A 1 -5.07 6.76 -15.07
C MET A 1 -4.61 7.65 -13.93
N THR A 2 -4.76 7.17 -12.69
CA THR A 2 -4.56 7.99 -11.50
C THR A 2 -3.41 7.42 -10.68
N GLN A 3 -2.47 8.25 -10.23
CA GLN A 3 -1.44 7.81 -9.28
C GLN A 3 -1.97 7.93 -7.85
N LEU A 4 -1.56 7.03 -6.97
CA LEU A 4 -1.91 7.12 -5.55
C LEU A 4 -1.18 8.30 -4.89
N GLU A 5 -1.94 9.22 -4.31
CA GLU A 5 -1.39 10.40 -3.62
C GLU A 5 -1.23 10.18 -2.12
N ARG A 6 -0.30 10.91 -1.49
CA ARG A 6 -0.06 10.83 -0.03
C ARG A 6 -1.29 11.20 0.80
N SER A 7 -2.10 12.14 0.33
CA SER A 7 -3.37 12.55 0.95
C SER A 7 -4.33 11.36 1.05
N VAL A 8 -4.57 10.69 -0.08
CA VAL A 8 -5.42 9.50 -0.18
C VAL A 8 -4.92 8.39 0.73
N VAL A 9 -3.60 8.14 0.78
CA VAL A 9 -3.05 7.16 1.73
C VAL A 9 -3.42 7.51 3.16
N ARG A 10 -3.17 8.75 3.58
CA ARG A 10 -3.44 9.20 4.97
C ARG A 10 -4.92 9.08 5.35
N GLU A 11 -5.82 9.35 4.42
CA GLU A 11 -7.27 9.25 4.63
C GLU A 11 -7.76 7.80 4.74
N ASN A 12 -7.01 6.85 4.17
CA ASN A 12 -7.38 5.43 4.10
C ASN A 12 -6.51 4.52 4.99
N LEU A 13 -5.66 5.11 5.83
CA LEU A 13 -4.92 4.39 6.85
C LEU A 13 -5.85 3.97 7.99
N SER A 14 -5.72 2.71 8.40
CA SER A 14 -6.50 2.12 9.48
C SER A 14 -5.64 1.16 10.32
N LEU A 15 -6.26 0.60 11.36
CA LEU A 15 -5.65 -0.32 12.33
C LEU A 15 -4.46 0.27 13.09
N LEU A 16 -4.65 0.53 14.38
CA LEU A 16 -3.58 0.98 15.24
C LEU A 16 -2.65 -0.18 15.61
N GLY A 17 -1.37 0.02 15.36
CA GLY A 17 -0.28 -0.84 15.82
C GLY A 17 0.72 -0.08 16.67
N LYS A 18 1.81 -0.76 17.02
CA LYS A 18 2.94 -0.18 17.75
C LYS A 18 4.15 -0.09 16.85
N HIS A 19 4.78 1.08 16.82
CA HIS A 19 6.06 1.25 16.17
C HIS A 19 7.10 0.31 16.81
N PRO A 20 7.86 -0.47 16.03
CA PRO A 20 8.70 -1.57 16.54
C PRO A 20 9.77 -1.11 17.53
N ILE A 21 10.31 0.10 17.34
CA ILE A 21 11.35 0.69 18.21
C ILE A 21 10.77 1.64 19.27
N THR A 22 9.97 2.63 18.84
CA THR A 22 9.55 3.74 19.71
C THR A 22 8.29 3.45 20.54
N ASN A 23 7.58 2.34 20.27
CA ASN A 23 6.31 1.99 20.92
C ASN A 23 5.18 3.05 20.78
N LYS A 24 5.37 4.04 19.89
CA LYS A 24 4.33 5.00 19.50
C LYS A 24 3.24 4.31 18.69
N HIS A 25 2.03 4.86 18.74
CA HIS A 25 0.95 4.40 17.87
C HIS A 25 1.23 4.79 16.42
N ILE A 26 1.00 3.84 15.53
CA ILE A 26 1.09 4.00 14.07
C ILE A 26 -0.10 3.30 13.43
N PHE A 27 -0.45 3.69 12.21
CA PHE A 27 -1.39 2.91 11.40
C PHE A 27 -0.64 1.87 10.58
N THR A 28 -1.18 0.66 10.52
CA THR A 28 -0.50 -0.49 9.89
C THR A 28 -1.27 -1.08 8.71
N ARG A 29 -2.49 -0.60 8.44
CA ARG A 29 -3.32 -1.09 7.33
C ARG A 29 -3.69 0.02 6.36
N LEU A 30 -3.65 -0.28 5.07
CA LEU A 30 -4.12 0.59 3.99
C LEU A 30 -5.17 -0.14 3.14
N ASP A 31 -6.28 0.54 2.86
CA ASP A 31 -7.33 0.04 1.95
C ASP A 31 -7.64 1.11 0.89
N VAL A 32 -7.21 0.88 -0.35
CA VAL A 32 -7.41 1.79 -1.49
C VAL A 32 -7.96 1.05 -2.70
N LYS A 33 -8.95 0.18 -2.46
CA LYS A 33 -9.66 -0.55 -3.51
C LYS A 33 -10.47 0.37 -4.43
N THR A 34 -10.59 0.02 -5.71
CA THR A 34 -11.56 0.66 -6.62
C THR A 34 -11.33 2.16 -6.85
N HIS A 35 -10.06 2.57 -7.00
CA HIS A 35 -9.66 3.97 -7.17
C HIS A 35 -9.11 4.30 -8.58
N ASN A 36 -9.21 3.36 -9.54
CA ASN A 36 -8.62 3.46 -10.88
C ASN A 36 -7.12 3.80 -10.86
N LEU A 37 -6.41 3.27 -9.85
CA LEU A 37 -5.00 3.54 -9.65
C LEU A 37 -4.17 2.79 -10.69
N THR A 38 -3.17 3.45 -11.26
CA THR A 38 -2.18 2.80 -12.14
C THR A 38 -0.81 2.66 -11.50
N ALA A 39 -0.53 3.44 -10.46
CA ALA A 39 0.75 3.41 -9.75
C ALA A 39 0.56 3.65 -8.25
N VAL A 40 1.42 2.99 -7.47
CA VAL A 40 1.43 3.02 -5.99
C VAL A 40 2.82 3.37 -5.44
N ASP A 41 3.62 4.11 -6.19
CA ASP A 41 5.01 4.47 -5.84
C ASP A 41 5.15 5.17 -4.49
N VAL A 42 4.10 5.89 -4.09
CA VAL A 42 4.04 6.60 -2.81
C VAL A 42 4.12 5.67 -1.59
N LEU A 43 3.81 4.38 -1.74
CA LEU A 43 3.82 3.42 -0.64
C LEU A 43 5.21 3.23 -0.02
N LYS A 44 6.29 3.53 -0.77
CA LYS A 44 7.66 3.51 -0.23
C LYS A 44 7.88 4.47 0.96
N ASP A 45 7.02 5.48 1.11
CA ASP A 45 7.08 6.45 2.21
C ASP A 45 6.34 5.97 3.47
N PHE A 46 5.70 4.81 3.42
CA PHE A 46 4.90 4.22 4.51
C PHE A 46 5.46 2.85 4.93
N PRO A 47 6.73 2.77 5.37
CA PRO A 47 7.46 1.51 5.52
C PRO A 47 6.88 0.56 6.57
N TYR A 48 6.01 1.04 7.47
CA TYR A 48 5.42 0.25 8.55
C TYR A 48 4.05 -0.37 8.20
N LEU A 49 3.61 -0.26 6.95
CA LEU A 49 2.41 -0.98 6.49
C LEU A 49 2.62 -2.49 6.59
N GLN A 50 1.61 -3.17 7.10
CA GLN A 50 1.56 -4.62 7.30
C GLN A 50 0.47 -5.25 6.44
N ASP A 51 -0.66 -4.57 6.29
CA ASP A 51 -1.78 -5.04 5.46
C ASP A 51 -2.09 -4.01 4.38
N VAL A 52 -1.98 -4.39 3.11
CA VAL A 52 -2.24 -3.51 1.96
C VAL A 52 -3.29 -4.14 1.05
N ASP A 53 -4.39 -3.43 0.84
CA ASP A 53 -5.43 -3.78 -0.13
C ASP A 53 -5.51 -2.74 -1.24
N VAL A 54 -5.09 -3.14 -2.44
CA VAL A 54 -5.09 -2.33 -3.68
C VAL A 54 -5.93 -3.00 -4.77
N ALA A 55 -6.85 -3.90 -4.40
CA ALA A 55 -7.64 -4.64 -5.37
C ALA A 55 -8.58 -3.76 -6.21
N ASN A 56 -8.98 -4.27 -7.38
CA ASN A 56 -9.87 -3.58 -8.33
C ASN A 56 -9.32 -2.22 -8.78
N ASN A 57 -8.04 -2.20 -9.17
CA ASN A 57 -7.38 -1.04 -9.75
C ASN A 57 -6.81 -1.41 -11.13
N GLN A 58 -5.95 -0.57 -11.68
CA GLN A 58 -5.32 -0.74 -13.00
C GLN A 58 -3.79 -0.76 -12.86
N ILE A 59 -3.28 -1.27 -11.73
CA ILE A 59 -1.86 -1.25 -11.40
C ILE A 59 -1.12 -2.27 -12.26
N GLU A 60 0.00 -1.86 -12.85
CA GLU A 60 0.83 -2.72 -13.71
C GLU A 60 2.07 -3.27 -12.99
N SER A 61 2.53 -2.56 -11.95
CA SER A 61 3.71 -2.92 -11.17
C SER A 61 3.53 -2.60 -9.69
N LEU A 62 4.02 -3.52 -8.85
CA LEU A 62 4.04 -3.37 -7.39
C LEU A 62 5.47 -3.21 -6.83
N ALA A 63 6.41 -2.73 -7.65
CA ALA A 63 7.80 -2.55 -7.24
C ALA A 63 7.97 -1.71 -5.95
N ALA A 64 7.07 -0.75 -5.70
CA ALA A 64 7.05 0.05 -4.48
C ALA A 64 6.94 -0.77 -3.19
N LEU A 65 6.35 -1.97 -3.25
CA LEU A 65 6.19 -2.87 -2.10
C LEU A 65 7.54 -3.46 -1.64
N ALA A 66 8.59 -3.43 -2.46
CA ALA A 66 9.95 -3.80 -2.05
C ALA A 66 10.49 -2.92 -0.91
N HIS A 67 9.87 -1.76 -0.68
CA HIS A 67 10.21 -0.80 0.39
C HIS A 67 9.37 -0.98 1.66
N LEU A 68 8.53 -2.02 1.73
CA LEU A 68 7.67 -2.33 2.88
C LEU A 68 8.20 -3.56 3.64
N PRO A 69 9.25 -3.42 4.47
CA PRO A 69 9.89 -4.56 5.13
C PRO A 69 9.00 -5.27 6.15
N PHE A 70 7.88 -4.65 6.55
CA PHE A 70 6.92 -5.21 7.50
C PHE A 70 5.62 -5.69 6.84
N LEU A 71 5.54 -5.76 5.50
CA LEU A 71 4.34 -6.22 4.81
C LEU A 71 4.07 -7.71 5.11
N ILE A 72 2.87 -8.01 5.59
CA ILE A 72 2.41 -9.37 5.96
C ILE A 72 1.33 -9.84 4.98
N SER A 73 0.40 -8.96 4.61
CA SER A 73 -0.72 -9.28 3.74
C SER A 73 -0.85 -8.28 2.60
N LEU A 74 -1.05 -8.80 1.39
CA LEU A 74 -1.30 -8.03 0.18
C LEU A 74 -2.50 -8.60 -0.55
N ASN A 75 -3.49 -7.75 -0.81
CA ASN A 75 -4.52 -8.01 -1.80
C ASN A 75 -4.32 -7.10 -3.02
N ALA A 76 -4.05 -7.69 -4.18
CA ALA A 76 -3.89 -6.99 -5.45
C ALA A 76 -4.75 -7.60 -6.57
N GLU A 77 -5.84 -8.28 -6.20
CA GLU A 77 -6.79 -8.87 -7.15
C GLU A 77 -7.31 -7.83 -8.14
N ASN A 78 -7.65 -8.26 -9.36
CA ASN A 78 -8.26 -7.42 -10.39
C ASN A 78 -7.45 -6.15 -10.67
N ASN A 79 -6.15 -6.35 -10.96
CA ASN A 79 -5.23 -5.35 -11.48
C ASN A 79 -4.67 -5.80 -12.85
N HIS A 80 -3.79 -5.01 -13.45
CA HIS A 80 -3.14 -5.31 -14.73
C HIS A 80 -1.67 -5.70 -14.53
N LEU A 81 -1.38 -6.42 -13.45
CA LEU A 81 -0.02 -6.79 -13.09
C LEU A 81 0.61 -7.67 -14.17
N THR A 82 1.65 -7.14 -14.80
CA THR A 82 2.46 -7.88 -15.78
C THR A 82 3.73 -8.43 -15.14
N THR A 83 4.14 -7.85 -14.02
CA THR A 83 5.32 -8.25 -13.23
C THR A 83 4.98 -8.12 -11.75
N LEU A 84 5.44 -9.05 -10.93
CA LEU A 84 5.15 -9.06 -9.49
C LEU A 84 6.23 -8.31 -8.69
N LEU A 85 7.50 -8.65 -8.96
CA LEU A 85 8.71 -8.03 -8.45
C LEU A 85 9.65 -8.02 -9.65
N GLY A 86 10.15 -6.86 -10.06
CA GLY A 86 11.05 -6.73 -11.21
C GLY A 86 12.30 -7.60 -11.06
#